data_AF-A0A554LLN3-F1
#
_entry.id   AF-A0A554LLN3-F1
#
_cell.length_a   1.000
_cell.length_b   1.000
_cell.length_c   1.000
_cell.angle_alpha   90.00
_cell.angle_beta   90.00
_cell.angle_gamma   90.00
#
_symmetry.space_group_name_H-M   'P 1'
#
loop_
_entity.id
_entity.type
_entity.pdbx_description
1 polymer ?
#
loop_
_entity_poly.entity_id
_entity_poly.type
_entity_poly.pdbx_seq_one_letter_code
_entity_poly.pdbx_strand_id
1 'polypeptide(L)'
;MSSTQSTINIKTISNGTIITNDNRLVKILEVKPVNFALKSEEDKNALIGQFQSFLNSLSFPLQILVQSRKIDIAPYLNLLKEQLNKTQNNLMRLQISEYINFIDKLTELANIMDKKFYAIVSYTSTKTETKGFFANIFGNTKSVKMNAEEFTENSKKLEERVSVVTQGLSAMELVAAPLQTQKIIETFYAIYNPDEALEEHLVETSKISSPIVSSEDKKIIAEAMRKAEIKTNANKLDKLGQLDKLDKNKNAKPATNPPTTSK
;
A
#
# COMPACT_ATOMS: atom_id res chain seq x y z
N MET A 1 -36.17 5.83 -3.19
CA MET A 1 -34.97 6.02 -4.02
C MET A 1 -33.80 5.45 -3.25
N SER A 2 -33.35 4.26 -3.64
CA SER A 2 -32.29 3.51 -2.95
C SER A 2 -31.00 4.29 -3.04
N SER A 3 -30.37 4.51 -1.90
CA SER A 3 -29.20 5.38 -1.80
C SER A 3 -28.02 4.79 -2.56
N THR A 4 -27.22 5.68 -3.16
CA THR A 4 -25.96 5.42 -3.86
C THR A 4 -24.93 4.63 -3.03
N GLN A 5 -25.18 4.44 -1.72
CA GLN A 5 -24.33 3.69 -0.80
C GLN A 5 -24.38 2.16 -0.98
N SER A 6 -25.20 1.62 -1.90
CA SER A 6 -25.49 0.17 -1.94
C SER A 6 -24.76 -0.67 -2.98
N THR A 7 -23.61 -0.28 -3.57
CA THR A 7 -22.86 -1.25 -4.41
C THR A 7 -21.35 -1.04 -4.45
N ILE A 8 -20.66 -0.99 -3.30
CA ILE A 8 -19.24 -1.35 -3.31
C ILE A 8 -19.19 -2.86 -3.55
N ASN A 9 -18.94 -3.28 -4.79
CA ASN A 9 -18.90 -4.70 -5.16
C ASN A 9 -17.59 -5.38 -4.71
N ILE A 10 -17.16 -5.14 -3.47
CA ILE A 10 -15.94 -5.69 -2.87
C ILE A 10 -16.36 -6.56 -1.69
N LYS A 11 -16.05 -7.85 -1.77
CA LYS A 11 -16.28 -8.82 -0.70
C LYS A 11 -15.15 -8.76 0.33
N THR A 12 -13.90 -8.75 -0.14
CA THR A 12 -12.70 -8.65 0.70
C THR A 12 -11.49 -8.29 -0.15
N ILE A 13 -10.43 -7.79 0.50
CA ILE A 13 -9.13 -7.53 -0.12
C ILE A 13 -8.10 -8.34 0.66
N SER A 14 -7.36 -9.22 -0.02
CA SER A 14 -6.32 -10.05 0.59
C SER A 14 -5.09 -10.09 -0.31
N ASN A 15 -3.91 -9.87 0.27
CA ASN A 15 -2.62 -9.89 -0.43
C ASN A 15 -2.59 -9.06 -1.74
N GLY A 16 -3.13 -7.83 -1.70
CA GLY A 16 -3.20 -6.95 -2.87
C GLY A 16 -4.14 -7.45 -3.98
N THR A 17 -5.02 -8.41 -3.67
CA THR A 17 -6.03 -8.95 -4.59
C THR A 17 -7.42 -8.64 -4.06
N ILE A 18 -8.25 -8.05 -4.90
CA ILE A 18 -9.63 -7.71 -4.59
C ILE A 18 -10.50 -8.91 -4.98
N ILE A 19 -11.33 -9.36 -4.05
CA ILE A 19 -12.37 -10.35 -4.30
C ILE A 19 -13.70 -9.60 -4.35
N THR A 20 -14.40 -9.72 -5.47
CA THR A 20 -15.71 -9.09 -5.69
C THR A 20 -16.84 -9.99 -5.19
N ASN A 21 -18.07 -9.47 -5.02
CA ASN A 21 -19.20 -10.31 -4.54
C ASN A 21 -19.62 -11.37 -5.58
N ASP A 22 -19.30 -11.15 -6.85
CA ASP A 22 -19.44 -12.09 -7.96
C ASP A 22 -18.23 -13.02 -8.12
N ASN A 23 -17.36 -13.12 -7.11
CA ASN A 23 -16.19 -14.03 -7.05
C ASN A 23 -15.14 -13.81 -8.15
N ARG A 24 -15.08 -12.63 -8.75
CA ARG A 24 -13.95 -12.25 -9.60
C ARG A 24 -12.80 -11.82 -8.72
N LEU A 25 -11.61 -12.27 -9.09
CA LEU A 25 -10.35 -11.79 -8.54
C LEU A 25 -9.83 -10.65 -9.41
N VAL A 26 -9.44 -9.55 -8.78
CA VAL A 26 -8.97 -8.35 -9.46
C VAL A 26 -7.66 -7.89 -8.84
N LYS A 27 -6.66 -7.61 -9.70
CA LYS A 27 -5.40 -6.99 -9.31
C LYS A 27 -5.28 -5.64 -10.01
N ILE A 28 -4.82 -4.64 -9.26
CA ILE A 28 -4.59 -3.29 -9.78
C ILE A 28 -3.10 -3.05 -9.85
N LEU A 29 -2.60 -2.65 -11.02
CA LEU A 29 -1.22 -2.25 -11.25
C LEU A 29 -1.18 -0.72 -11.39
N GLU A 30 -0.36 -0.03 -10.60
CA GLU A 30 -0.01 1.37 -10.87
C GLU A 30 1.08 1.40 -11.94
N VAL A 31 0.87 2.20 -12.98
CA VAL A 31 1.77 2.32 -14.13
C VAL A 31 2.39 3.71 -14.12
N LYS A 32 3.72 3.78 -14.18
CA LYS A 32 4.44 5.04 -14.34
C LYS A 32 4.45 5.44 -15.81
N PRO A 33 3.99 6.67 -16.15
CA PRO A 33 4.02 7.14 -17.52
C PRO A 33 5.45 7.46 -17.97
N VAL A 34 5.68 7.39 -19.27
CA VAL A 34 6.91 7.86 -19.94
C VAL A 34 6.63 9.12 -20.75
N ASN A 35 7.65 9.96 -20.95
CA ASN A 35 7.50 11.18 -21.74
C ASN A 35 7.60 10.86 -23.24
N PHE A 36 6.50 10.38 -23.82
CA PHE A 36 6.41 9.98 -25.23
C PHE A 36 6.71 11.14 -26.20
N ALA A 37 6.32 12.37 -25.84
CA ALA A 37 6.47 13.53 -26.72
C ALA A 37 7.94 13.93 -26.95
N LEU A 38 8.81 13.68 -25.97
CA LEU A 38 10.24 14.00 -26.03
C LEU A 38 11.10 12.93 -26.74
N LYS A 39 10.51 11.79 -27.13
CA LYS A 39 11.23 10.73 -27.85
C LYS A 39 11.43 11.08 -29.32
N SER A 40 12.42 10.45 -29.97
CA SER A 40 12.62 10.55 -31.41
C SER A 40 11.45 9.92 -32.18
N GLU A 41 11.26 10.26 -33.45
CA GLU A 41 10.20 9.63 -34.27
C GLU A 41 10.42 8.13 -34.45
N GLU A 42 11.68 7.69 -34.55
CA GLU A 42 12.05 6.27 -34.60
C GLU A 42 11.64 5.54 -33.32
N ASP A 43 11.95 6.10 -32.15
CA ASP A 43 11.58 5.53 -30.84
C ASP A 43 10.06 5.52 -30.64
N LYS A 44 9.37 6.58 -31.06
CA LYS A 44 7.91 6.65 -31.01
C LYS A 44 7.28 5.54 -31.84
N ASN A 45 7.76 5.33 -33.08
CA ASN A 45 7.26 4.26 -33.95
C ASN A 45 7.56 2.87 -33.36
N ALA A 46 8.73 2.66 -32.77
CA ALA A 46 9.07 1.43 -32.08
C ALA A 46 8.13 1.15 -30.90
N LEU A 47 7.85 2.17 -30.07
CA LEU A 47 6.89 2.06 -28.96
C LEU A 47 5.47 1.77 -29.43
N ILE A 48 5.02 2.39 -30.51
CA ILE A 48 3.70 2.12 -31.10
C ILE A 48 3.62 0.64 -31.55
N GLY A 49 4.66 0.13 -32.23
CA GLY A 49 4.73 -1.27 -32.65
C GLY A 49 4.75 -2.25 -31.48
N GLN A 50 5.45 -1.92 -30.40
CA GLN A 50 5.43 -2.70 -29.15
C GLN A 50 4.06 -2.67 -28.49
N PHE A 51 3.38 -1.51 -28.46
CA PHE A 51 2.03 -1.39 -27.92
C PHE A 51 1.02 -2.22 -28.72
N GLN A 52 1.11 -2.22 -30.05
CA GLN A 52 0.30 -3.10 -30.90
C GLN A 52 0.55 -4.58 -30.58
N SER A 53 1.82 -4.97 -30.48
CA SER A 53 2.20 -6.35 -30.15
C SER A 53 1.68 -6.76 -28.76
N PHE A 54 1.75 -5.84 -27.80
CA PHE A 54 1.18 -6.02 -26.47
C PHE A 54 -0.33 -6.24 -26.52
N LEU A 55 -1.08 -5.38 -27.20
CA LEU A 55 -2.54 -5.53 -27.32
C LEU A 55 -2.93 -6.85 -27.99
N ASN A 56 -2.20 -7.26 -29.03
CA ASN A 56 -2.43 -8.53 -29.72
C ASN A 56 -2.10 -9.75 -28.85
N SER A 57 -1.24 -9.62 -27.84
CA SER A 57 -0.88 -10.70 -26.92
C SER A 57 -1.94 -10.98 -25.85
N LEU A 58 -2.87 -10.05 -25.62
CA LEU A 58 -3.86 -10.15 -24.54
C LEU A 58 -4.99 -11.10 -24.91
N SER A 59 -5.09 -12.23 -24.21
CA SER A 59 -6.20 -13.20 -24.32
C SER A 59 -7.34 -12.94 -23.33
N PHE A 60 -7.30 -11.83 -22.60
CA PHE A 60 -8.24 -11.48 -21.54
C PHE A 60 -8.48 -9.97 -21.51
N PRO A 61 -9.63 -9.51 -20.98
CA PRO A 61 -9.91 -8.08 -20.86
C PRO A 61 -8.94 -7.41 -19.89
N LEU A 62 -8.29 -6.35 -20.37
CA LEU A 62 -7.49 -5.43 -19.58
C LEU A 62 -8.26 -4.10 -19.49
N GLN A 63 -8.44 -3.59 -18.28
CA GLN A 63 -9.05 -2.28 -18.08
C GLN A 63 -7.96 -1.26 -17.76
N ILE A 64 -7.98 -0.14 -18.48
CA ILE A 64 -7.08 0.99 -18.23
C ILE A 64 -7.91 2.10 -17.58
N LEU A 65 -7.44 2.58 -16.43
CA LEU A 65 -8.06 3.68 -15.70
C LEU A 65 -7.04 4.81 -15.54
N VAL A 66 -7.43 6.02 -15.93
CA VAL A 66 -6.62 7.23 -15.72
C VAL A 66 -7.41 8.15 -14.79
N GLN A 67 -6.81 8.51 -13.67
CA GLN A 67 -7.43 9.38 -12.67
C GLN A 67 -6.61 10.66 -12.54
N SER A 68 -7.27 11.81 -12.62
CA SER A 68 -6.64 13.09 -12.28
C SER A 68 -7.01 13.44 -10.83
N ARG A 69 -6.02 13.82 -10.03
CA ARG A 69 -6.19 14.22 -8.63
C ARG A 69 -5.39 15.49 -8.37
N LYS A 70 -5.82 16.34 -7.43
CA LYS A 70 -4.99 17.49 -7.04
C LYS A 70 -3.66 16.97 -6.48
N ILE A 71 -2.58 17.68 -6.80
CA ILE A 71 -1.28 17.33 -6.24
C ILE A 71 -1.25 17.67 -4.75
N ASP A 72 -0.83 16.71 -3.92
CA ASP A 72 -0.55 16.97 -2.51
C ASP A 72 0.87 17.54 -2.38
N ILE A 73 0.96 18.84 -2.11
CA ILE A 73 2.22 19.56 -1.92
C ILE A 73 2.65 19.62 -0.45
N ALA A 74 1.79 19.22 0.49
CA ALA A 74 2.09 19.43 1.89
C ALA A 74 3.35 18.68 2.36
N PRO A 75 3.68 17.46 1.88
CA PRO A 75 4.95 16.83 2.19
C PRO A 75 6.15 17.72 1.82
N TYR A 76 6.07 18.40 0.68
CA TYR A 76 7.10 19.34 0.25
C TYR A 76 7.14 20.59 1.13
N LEU A 77 5.99 21.19 1.44
CA LEU A 77 5.91 22.33 2.36
C LEU A 77 6.42 21.98 3.76
N ASN A 78 6.15 20.78 4.25
CA ASN A 78 6.64 20.29 5.54
C ASN A 78 8.16 20.11 5.54
N LEU A 79 8.73 19.59 4.45
CA LEU A 79 10.19 19.53 4.27
C LEU A 79 10.82 20.93 4.32
N LEU A 80 10.21 21.91 3.66
CA LEU A 80 10.69 23.30 3.71
C LEU A 80 10.56 23.90 5.12
N LYS A 81 9.48 23.62 5.84
CA LYS A 81 9.29 24.04 7.24
C LYS A 81 10.34 23.43 8.17
N GLU A 82 10.66 22.15 7.99
CA GLU A 82 11.75 21.51 8.73
C GLU A 82 13.11 22.17 8.45
N GLN A 83 13.37 22.50 7.19
CA GLN A 83 14.61 23.19 6.81
C GLN A 83 14.67 24.62 7.36
N LEU A 84 13.54 25.33 7.40
CA LEU A 84 13.42 26.65 8.03
C LEU A 84 13.79 26.60 9.52
N ASN A 85 13.35 25.56 10.24
CA ASN A 85 13.65 25.37 11.66
C ASN A 85 15.13 25.04 11.92
N LYS A 86 15.81 24.37 10.98
CA LYS A 86 17.23 24.02 11.07
C LYS A 86 18.16 25.18 10.68
N THR A 87 17.64 26.18 9.96
CA THR A 87 18.45 27.29 9.43
C THR A 87 18.69 28.35 10.50
N GLN A 88 19.96 28.65 10.78
CA GLN A 88 20.33 29.67 11.78
C GLN A 88 20.40 31.10 11.21
N ASN A 89 20.70 31.24 9.92
CA ASN A 89 20.83 32.54 9.27
C ASN A 89 19.45 33.18 9.03
N ASN A 90 19.22 34.36 9.62
CA ASN A 90 17.93 35.06 9.52
C ASN A 90 17.53 35.44 8.10
N LEU A 91 18.47 35.84 7.24
CA LEU A 91 18.17 36.19 5.84
C LEU A 91 17.67 34.95 5.08
N MET A 92 18.32 33.82 5.29
CA MET A 92 17.96 32.56 4.64
C MET A 92 16.62 32.00 5.19
N ARG A 93 16.34 32.20 6.48
CA ARG A 93 15.01 31.89 7.05
C ARG A 93 13.90 32.72 6.40
N LEU A 94 14.14 34.01 6.20
CA LEU A 94 13.19 34.90 5.52
C LEU A 94 12.92 34.40 4.10
N GLN A 95 13.95 34.10 3.32
CA GLN A 95 13.82 33.57 1.96
C GLN A 95 13.02 32.26 1.91
N ILE A 96 13.31 31.31 2.82
CA ILE A 96 12.55 30.05 2.87
C ILE A 96 11.07 30.32 3.21
N SER A 97 10.80 31.24 4.14
CA SER A 97 9.42 31.58 4.50
C SER A 97 8.64 32.24 3.35
N GLU A 98 9.28 33.15 2.61
CA GLU A 98 8.68 33.77 1.43
C GLU A 98 8.44 32.75 0.32
N TYR A 99 9.39 31.84 0.11
CA TYR A 99 9.25 30.77 -0.86
C TYR A 99 8.12 29.80 -0.50
N ILE A 100 7.98 29.40 0.77
CA ILE A 100 6.83 28.59 1.24
C ILE A 100 5.52 29.31 0.90
N ASN A 101 5.39 30.59 1.25
CA ASN A 101 4.18 31.38 0.98
C ASN A 101 3.91 31.56 -0.51
N PHE A 102 4.95 31.69 -1.32
CA PHE A 102 4.83 31.79 -2.78
C PHE A 102 4.31 30.50 -3.38
N ILE A 103 4.90 29.34 -3.00
CA ILE A 103 4.47 28.04 -3.51
C ILE A 103 3.03 27.74 -3.11
N ASP A 104 2.66 27.98 -1.85
CA ASP A 104 1.32 27.76 -1.32
C ASP A 104 0.25 28.53 -2.12
N LYS A 105 0.49 29.83 -2.34
CA LYS A 105 -0.39 30.68 -3.16
C LYS A 105 -0.44 30.24 -4.62
N LEU A 106 0.72 29.90 -5.20
CA LEU A 106 0.79 29.47 -6.59
C LEU A 106 -0.02 28.18 -6.81
N THR A 107 0.06 27.25 -5.88
CA THR A 107 -0.65 25.97 -5.98
C THR A 107 -2.15 26.10 -5.79
N GLU A 108 -2.59 27.03 -4.93
CA GLU A 108 -4.01 27.35 -4.75
C GLU A 108 -4.60 27.98 -6.02
N LEU A 109 -3.85 28.90 -6.66
CA LEU A 109 -4.29 29.58 -7.89
C LEU A 109 -4.25 28.68 -9.12
N ALA A 110 -3.21 27.85 -9.26
CA ALA A 110 -2.97 27.07 -10.47
C ALA A 110 -3.74 25.73 -10.50
N ASN A 111 -4.41 25.33 -9.40
CA ASN A 111 -5.14 24.07 -9.25
C ASN A 111 -4.39 22.88 -9.91
N ILE A 112 -3.15 22.67 -9.49
CA ILE A 112 -2.23 21.75 -10.15
C ILE A 112 -2.72 20.31 -9.93
N MET A 113 -2.87 19.56 -11.03
CA MET A 113 -3.35 18.18 -11.03
C MET A 113 -2.23 17.20 -11.37
N ASP A 114 -2.19 16.07 -10.67
CA ASP A 114 -1.38 14.89 -10.98
C ASP A 114 -2.26 13.82 -11.64
N LYS A 115 -1.69 13.03 -12.56
CA LYS A 115 -2.39 11.93 -13.24
C LYS A 115 -1.83 10.59 -12.78
N LYS A 116 -2.71 9.75 -12.26
CA LYS A 116 -2.46 8.36 -11.89
C LYS A 116 -2.96 7.44 -12.99
N PHE A 117 -2.15 6.47 -13.37
CA PHE A 117 -2.46 5.48 -14.40
C PHE A 117 -2.53 4.10 -13.77
N TYR A 118 -3.61 3.38 -14.04
CA TYR A 118 -3.85 2.05 -13.51
C TYR A 118 -4.18 1.07 -14.62
N ALA A 119 -3.58 -0.12 -14.55
CA ALA A 119 -3.94 -1.27 -15.35
C ALA A 119 -4.58 -2.32 -14.44
N ILE A 120 -5.85 -2.64 -14.72
CA ILE A 120 -6.68 -3.50 -13.89
C ILE A 120 -6.86 -4.83 -14.61
N VAL A 121 -6.36 -5.89 -13.96
CA VAL A 121 -6.42 -7.26 -14.46
C VAL A 121 -7.45 -8.03 -13.65
N SER A 122 -8.39 -8.69 -14.34
CA SER A 122 -9.38 -9.53 -13.67
C SER A 122 -9.31 -10.97 -14.13
N TYR A 123 -9.63 -11.88 -13.20
CA TYR A 123 -9.80 -13.29 -13.45
C TYR A 123 -11.12 -13.74 -12.84
N THR A 124 -11.91 -14.46 -13.63
CA THR A 124 -13.08 -15.18 -13.16
C THR A 124 -12.90 -16.64 -13.52
N SER A 125 -13.20 -17.54 -12.58
CA SER A 125 -13.14 -18.96 -12.87
C SER A 125 -14.32 -19.30 -13.77
N THR A 126 -14.05 -19.68 -15.01
CA THR A 126 -15.06 -20.21 -15.93
C THR A 126 -15.44 -21.63 -15.52
N LYS A 127 -15.90 -21.83 -14.28
CA LYS A 127 -16.81 -22.95 -13.96
C LYS A 127 -18.19 -22.56 -14.46
N THR A 128 -18.28 -22.31 -15.76
CA THR A 128 -19.54 -22.10 -16.45
C THR A 128 -20.14 -23.48 -16.64
N GLU A 129 -20.95 -23.90 -15.67
CA GLU A 129 -22.22 -24.50 -16.03
C GLU A 129 -22.84 -23.58 -17.09
N THR A 130 -23.02 -24.11 -18.29
CA THR A 130 -23.68 -23.50 -19.44
C THR A 130 -25.13 -23.15 -19.10
N LYS A 131 -25.36 -22.17 -18.23
CA LYS A 131 -26.68 -21.55 -18.06
C LYS A 131 -26.72 -20.38 -19.02
N GLY A 132 -27.40 -20.65 -20.13
CA GLY A 132 -27.49 -19.78 -21.29
C GLY A 132 -27.86 -18.34 -20.95
N PHE A 133 -27.53 -17.48 -21.90
CA PHE A 133 -27.80 -16.04 -21.96
C PHE A 133 -29.24 -15.60 -21.57
N PHE A 134 -30.19 -16.53 -21.38
CA PHE A 134 -31.57 -16.30 -20.97
C PHE A 134 -31.87 -16.49 -19.47
N ALA A 135 -30.92 -16.93 -18.64
CA ALA A 135 -31.16 -17.17 -17.20
C ALA A 135 -31.12 -15.90 -16.32
N ASN A 136 -30.65 -14.76 -16.83
CA ASN A 136 -30.43 -13.53 -16.06
C ASN A 136 -31.70 -12.70 -15.74
N ILE A 137 -32.90 -13.22 -16.00
CA ILE A 137 -34.17 -12.54 -15.66
C ILE A 137 -34.79 -13.07 -14.36
N PHE A 138 -34.38 -14.25 -13.87
CA PHE A 138 -34.89 -14.80 -12.61
C PHE A 138 -33.81 -14.84 -11.53
N GLY A 139 -34.00 -13.97 -10.54
CA GLY A 139 -33.08 -13.73 -9.44
C GLY A 139 -32.74 -14.97 -8.61
N ASN A 140 -31.44 -15.10 -8.33
CA ASN A 140 -30.93 -15.30 -6.97
C ASN A 140 -29.41 -15.23 -7.05
N THR A 141 -28.84 -14.09 -6.65
CA THR A 141 -27.41 -13.96 -6.36
C THR A 141 -27.07 -14.74 -5.10
N LYS A 142 -27.04 -16.08 -5.22
CA LYS A 142 -26.34 -16.92 -4.25
C LYS A 142 -24.86 -16.65 -4.45
N SER A 143 -24.28 -15.88 -3.54
CA SER A 143 -22.83 -15.72 -3.42
C SER A 143 -22.21 -17.10 -3.24
N VAL A 144 -21.61 -17.62 -4.32
CA VAL A 144 -20.89 -18.89 -4.27
C VAL A 144 -19.76 -18.70 -3.26
N LYS A 145 -19.71 -19.51 -2.20
CA LYS A 145 -18.57 -19.50 -1.29
C LYS A 145 -17.42 -20.16 -2.03
N MET A 146 -16.43 -19.38 -2.44
CA MET A 146 -15.19 -19.89 -3.02
C MET A 146 -14.43 -20.68 -1.95
N ASN A 147 -14.07 -21.93 -2.24
CA ASN A 147 -13.25 -22.74 -1.35
C ASN A 147 -11.79 -22.22 -1.36
N ALA A 148 -11.05 -22.45 -0.27
CA ALA A 148 -9.66 -21.95 -0.13
C ALA A 148 -8.71 -22.49 -1.21
N GLU A 149 -8.92 -23.73 -1.66
CA GLU A 149 -8.15 -24.36 -2.74
C GLU A 149 -8.43 -23.69 -4.09
N GLU A 150 -9.70 -23.47 -4.42
CA GLU A 150 -10.10 -22.77 -5.64
C GLU A 150 -9.58 -21.33 -5.68
N PHE A 151 -9.57 -20.65 -4.53
CA PHE A 151 -8.98 -19.32 -4.43
C PHE A 151 -7.49 -19.32 -4.76
N THR A 152 -6.75 -20.31 -4.25
CA THR A 152 -5.32 -20.43 -4.49
C THR A 152 -5.02 -20.69 -5.97
N GLU A 153 -5.78 -21.59 -6.60
CA GLU A 153 -5.63 -21.87 -8.03
C GLU A 153 -6.00 -20.66 -8.90
N ASN A 154 -7.13 -20.01 -8.62
CA ASN A 154 -7.58 -18.83 -9.35
C ASN A 154 -6.61 -17.65 -9.18
N SER A 155 -6.03 -17.50 -7.98
CA SER A 155 -5.02 -16.48 -7.71
C SER A 155 -3.76 -16.73 -8.54
N LYS A 156 -3.31 -17.99 -8.66
CA LYS A 156 -2.16 -18.33 -9.52
C LYS A 156 -2.42 -17.94 -10.99
N LYS A 157 -3.60 -18.24 -11.51
CA LYS A 157 -3.99 -17.85 -12.89
C LYS A 157 -4.08 -16.33 -13.06
N LEU A 158 -4.51 -15.60 -12.03
CA LEU A 158 -4.48 -14.14 -12.03
C LEU A 158 -3.05 -13.62 -12.07
N GLU A 159 -2.13 -14.19 -11.29
CA GLU A 159 -0.71 -13.82 -11.30
C GLU A 159 -0.06 -14.07 -12.66
N GLU A 160 -0.41 -15.16 -13.34
CA GLU A 160 0.04 -15.43 -14.71
C GLU A 160 -0.40 -14.30 -15.66
N ARG A 161 -1.67 -13.87 -15.58
CA ARG A 161 -2.17 -12.72 -16.37
C ARG A 161 -1.46 -11.42 -16.03
N VAL A 162 -1.23 -11.16 -14.74
CA VAL A 162 -0.50 -9.98 -14.27
C VAL A 162 0.93 -9.99 -14.79
N SER A 163 1.59 -11.15 -14.83
CA SER A 163 2.94 -11.31 -15.36
C SER A 163 2.99 -10.98 -16.85
N VAL A 164 2.04 -11.48 -17.65
CA VAL A 164 1.91 -11.12 -19.08
C VAL A 164 1.75 -9.61 -19.26
N VAL A 165 0.87 -8.98 -18.49
CA VAL A 165 0.67 -7.51 -18.55
C VAL A 165 1.93 -6.76 -18.17
N THR A 166 2.58 -7.17 -17.08
CA THR A 166 3.79 -6.49 -16.57
C THR A 166 4.95 -6.60 -17.54
N GLN A 167 5.15 -7.78 -18.16
CA GLN A 167 6.16 -7.97 -19.20
C GLN A 167 5.87 -7.14 -20.45
N GLY A 168 4.63 -7.13 -20.91
CA GLY A 168 4.21 -6.31 -22.05
C GLY A 168 4.39 -4.81 -21.82
N LEU A 169 4.04 -4.33 -20.63
CA LEU A 169 4.28 -2.94 -20.23
C LEU A 169 5.77 -2.61 -20.13
N SER A 170 6.58 -3.52 -19.58
CA SER A 170 8.02 -3.34 -19.47
C SER A 170 8.72 -3.24 -20.83
N ALA A 171 8.22 -3.95 -21.86
CA ALA A 171 8.75 -3.84 -23.21
C ALA A 171 8.64 -2.41 -23.76
N MET A 172 7.61 -1.68 -23.34
CA MET A 172 7.35 -0.28 -23.70
C MET A 172 7.99 0.73 -22.72
N GLU A 173 8.97 0.30 -21.93
CA GLU A 173 9.62 1.10 -20.88
C GLU A 173 8.65 1.61 -19.79
N LEU A 174 7.42 1.06 -19.72
CA LEU A 174 6.47 1.40 -18.68
C LEU A 174 6.74 0.55 -17.44
N VAL A 175 6.96 1.21 -16.30
CA VAL A 175 7.12 0.51 -15.02
C VAL A 175 5.75 0.30 -14.39
N ALA A 176 5.34 -0.96 -14.25
CA ALA A 176 4.10 -1.35 -13.61
C ALA A 176 4.38 -2.08 -12.28
N ALA A 177 3.69 -1.68 -11.22
CA ALA A 177 3.81 -2.33 -9.91
C ALA A 177 2.41 -2.67 -9.34
N PRO A 178 2.19 -3.88 -8.82
CA PRO A 178 0.93 -4.23 -8.19
C PRO A 178 0.72 -3.43 -6.90
N LEU A 179 -0.50 -2.91 -6.73
CA LEU A 179 -0.88 -2.20 -5.52
C LEU A 179 -0.97 -3.17 -4.34
N GLN A 180 -0.42 -2.76 -3.20
CA GLN A 180 -0.60 -3.44 -1.93
C GLN A 180 -2.01 -3.17 -1.37
N THR A 181 -2.49 -4.05 -0.48
CA THR A 181 -3.82 -3.92 0.15
C THR A 181 -4.07 -2.53 0.71
N GLN A 182 -3.08 -1.94 1.40
CA GLN A 182 -3.18 -0.59 1.94
C GLN A 182 -3.44 0.46 0.85
N LYS A 183 -2.68 0.41 -0.24
CA LYS A 183 -2.81 1.40 -1.31
C LYS A 183 -4.11 1.25 -2.09
N ILE A 184 -4.62 0.03 -2.20
CA ILE A 184 -5.94 -0.25 -2.77
C ILE A 184 -7.02 0.45 -1.94
N ILE A 185 -7.00 0.29 -0.62
CA ILE A 185 -7.98 0.91 0.29
C ILE A 185 -7.93 2.43 0.17
N GLU A 186 -6.74 3.03 0.20
CA GLU A 186 -6.56 4.48 0.03
C GLU A 186 -7.11 4.96 -1.32
N THR A 187 -6.87 4.20 -2.39
CA THR A 187 -7.35 4.54 -3.73
C THR A 187 -8.88 4.51 -3.79
N PHE A 188 -9.52 3.49 -3.22
CA PHE A 188 -10.97 3.43 -3.14
C PHE A 188 -11.54 4.54 -2.25
N TYR A 189 -10.94 4.81 -1.09
CA TYR A 189 -11.36 5.89 -0.22
C TYR A 189 -11.32 7.25 -0.95
N ALA A 190 -10.22 7.51 -1.68
CA ALA A 190 -10.08 8.73 -2.47
C ALA A 190 -11.08 8.81 -3.64
N ILE A 191 -11.50 7.67 -4.21
CA ILE A 191 -12.51 7.64 -5.27
C ILE A 191 -13.91 7.89 -4.72
N TYR A 192 -14.25 7.33 -3.55
CA TYR A 192 -15.59 7.47 -2.96
C TYR A 192 -15.77 8.78 -2.18
N ASN A 193 -14.69 9.35 -1.64
CA ASN A 193 -14.69 10.58 -0.85
C ASN A 193 -13.73 11.62 -1.48
N PRO A 194 -14.03 12.14 -2.67
CA PRO A 194 -13.12 13.04 -3.40
C PRO A 194 -12.86 14.36 -2.65
N ASP A 195 -13.83 14.84 -1.87
CA ASP A 195 -13.73 16.10 -1.11
C ASP A 195 -12.93 15.93 0.20
N GLU A 196 -13.12 14.81 0.91
CA GLU A 196 -12.43 14.53 2.19
C GLU A 196 -10.98 14.04 1.98
N ALA A 197 -10.72 13.29 0.91
CA ALA A 197 -9.38 12.79 0.59
C ALA A 197 -8.37 13.91 0.22
N LEU A 198 -8.87 15.12 -0.02
CA LEU A 198 -8.05 16.32 -0.23
C LEU A 198 -7.63 17.00 1.07
N GLU A 199 -8.44 16.90 2.12
CA GLU A 199 -8.20 17.59 3.40
C GLU A 199 -7.53 16.69 4.44
N GLU A 200 -7.77 15.38 4.40
CA GLU A 200 -7.08 14.44 5.26
C GLU A 200 -5.72 14.08 4.68
N HIS A 201 -4.66 14.74 5.18
CA HIS A 201 -3.36 14.07 5.25
C HIS A 201 -3.61 12.74 5.95
N LEU A 202 -3.54 11.64 5.20
CA LEU A 202 -3.63 10.30 5.75
C LEU A 202 -2.41 10.12 6.66
N VAL A 203 -2.60 10.52 7.91
CA VAL A 203 -1.74 10.31 9.06
C VAL A 203 -1.22 8.88 8.95
N GLU A 204 0.09 8.73 9.10
CA GLU A 204 0.79 7.44 9.10
C GLU A 204 -0.12 6.30 9.56
N THR A 205 -0.46 5.43 8.62
CA THR A 205 -1.45 4.35 8.76
C THR A 205 -1.02 3.27 9.74
N SER A 206 0.12 3.44 10.43
CA SER A 206 0.53 2.69 11.62
C SER A 206 -0.51 2.77 12.74
N LYS A 207 -1.42 3.75 12.72
CA LYS A 207 -2.52 3.90 13.69
C LYS A 207 -3.90 3.49 13.16
N ILE A 208 -4.04 3.10 11.89
CA ILE A 208 -5.30 2.63 11.28
C ILE A 208 -5.29 1.09 11.12
N SER A 209 -4.71 0.39 12.10
CA SER A 209 -5.03 -1.03 12.30
C SER A 209 -6.36 -1.10 13.06
N SER A 210 -7.47 -0.85 12.37
CA SER A 210 -8.79 -1.22 12.84
C SER A 210 -9.18 -2.59 12.25
N PRO A 211 -9.80 -3.48 13.04
CA PRO A 211 -9.66 -4.91 12.84
C PRO A 211 -10.76 -5.44 11.92
N ILE A 212 -10.51 -5.49 10.62
CA ILE A 212 -11.20 -6.47 9.77
C ILE A 212 -10.32 -7.72 9.71
N VAL A 213 -10.26 -8.40 10.86
CA VAL A 213 -9.57 -9.67 11.03
C VAL A 213 -10.66 -10.72 11.21
N SER A 214 -10.65 -11.70 10.31
CA SER A 214 -11.49 -12.90 10.38
C SER A 214 -11.44 -13.51 11.78
N SER A 215 -12.57 -14.00 12.27
CA SER A 215 -12.70 -14.62 13.59
C SER A 215 -11.74 -15.79 13.84
N GLU A 216 -11.24 -16.46 12.80
CA GLU A 216 -10.17 -17.47 12.90
C GLU A 216 -8.82 -16.87 13.32
N ASP A 217 -8.44 -15.72 12.76
CA ASP A 217 -7.12 -15.12 12.94
C ASP A 217 -6.97 -14.46 14.32
N LYS A 218 -8.08 -14.03 14.94
CA LYS A 218 -8.07 -13.51 16.33
C LYS A 218 -7.58 -14.55 17.33
N LYS A 219 -7.92 -15.83 17.15
CA LYS A 219 -7.42 -16.91 18.04
C LYS A 219 -5.94 -17.15 17.82
N ILE A 220 -5.49 -17.18 16.57
CA ILE A 220 -4.08 -17.41 16.21
C ILE A 220 -3.20 -16.26 16.71
N ILE A 221 -3.65 -15.01 16.53
CA ILE A 221 -2.93 -13.82 16.99
C ILE A 221 -2.95 -13.73 18.53
N ALA A 222 -4.08 -14.03 19.19
CA ALA A 222 -4.14 -14.05 20.66
C ALA A 222 -3.23 -15.14 21.26
N GLU A 223 -3.13 -16.30 20.63
CA GLU A 223 -2.25 -17.38 21.09
C GLU A 223 -0.77 -17.06 20.82
N ALA A 224 -0.46 -16.42 19.68
CA ALA A 224 0.89 -15.95 19.35
C ALA A 224 1.35 -14.82 20.30
N MET A 225 0.47 -13.87 20.61
CA MET A 225 0.73 -12.79 21.58
C MET A 225 0.97 -13.34 22.98
N ARG A 226 0.15 -14.31 23.43
CA ARG A 226 0.32 -14.95 24.75
C ARG A 226 1.64 -15.72 24.87
N LYS A 227 2.07 -16.39 23.79
CA LYS A 227 3.39 -17.08 23.74
C LYS A 227 4.56 -16.09 23.73
N ALA A 228 4.41 -14.94 23.07
CA ALA A 228 5.42 -13.89 23.03
C ALA A 228 5.58 -13.16 24.38
N GLU A 229 4.48 -12.87 25.08
CA GLU A 229 4.53 -12.26 26.43
C GLU A 229 5.18 -13.17 27.47
N ILE A 230 4.91 -14.47 27.44
CA ILE A 230 5.55 -15.44 28.35
C ILE A 230 7.07 -15.48 28.10
N LYS A 231 7.51 -15.48 26.83
CA LYS A 231 8.94 -15.50 26.47
C LYS A 231 9.67 -14.19 26.82
N THR A 232 8.96 -13.07 26.77
CA THR A 232 9.50 -11.75 27.08
C THR A 232 9.61 -11.53 28.60
N ASN A 233 8.63 -11.99 29.37
CA ASN A 233 8.67 -11.94 30.84
C ASN A 233 9.71 -12.91 31.43
N ALA A 234 9.91 -14.10 30.84
CA ALA A 234 10.98 -15.01 31.24
C ALA A 234 12.38 -14.38 31.06
N ASN A 235 12.63 -13.76 29.90
CA ASN A 235 13.90 -13.05 29.64
C ASN A 235 14.11 -11.82 30.54
N LYS A 236 13.03 -11.17 31.00
CA LYS A 236 13.11 -10.02 31.91
C LYS A 236 13.44 -10.45 33.33
N LEU A 237 12.89 -11.57 33.80
CA LEU A 237 13.24 -12.18 35.09
C LEU A 237 14.70 -12.66 35.13
N ASP A 238 15.20 -13.25 34.04
CA ASP A 238 16.60 -13.67 33.94
C ASP A 238 17.58 -12.49 33.94
N LYS A 239 17.20 -11.36 33.33
CA LYS A 239 18.00 -10.12 33.37
C LYS A 239 17.94 -9.43 34.74
N LEU A 240 16.80 -9.42 35.43
CA LEU A 240 16.69 -8.90 36.79
C LEU A 240 17.49 -9.73 37.80
N GLY A 241 17.52 -11.06 37.64
CA GLY A 241 18.36 -11.95 38.46
C GLY A 241 19.87 -11.77 38.23
N GLN A 242 20.28 -11.26 37.05
CA GLN A 242 21.67 -10.91 36.76
C GLN A 242 22.06 -9.53 37.29
N LEU A 243 21.13 -8.56 37.30
CA LEU A 243 21.37 -7.21 37.83
C LEU A 243 21.50 -7.20 39.37
N ASP A 244 20.69 -8.01 40.08
CA ASP A 244 20.78 -8.11 41.56
C ASP A 244 22.10 -8.75 42.03
N LYS A 245 22.79 -9.49 41.16
CA LYS A 245 24.14 -10.03 41.41
C LYS A 245 25.26 -9.02 41.14
N LEU A 246 25.01 -7.98 40.34
CA LEU A 246 25.99 -6.92 40.05
C LEU A 246 26.00 -5.83 41.13
N ASP A 247 24.85 -5.49 41.71
CA ASP A 247 24.78 -4.45 42.76
C ASP A 247 25.33 -4.94 44.11
N LYS A 248 25.26 -6.24 44.42
CA LYS A 248 25.88 -6.80 45.63
C LYS A 248 27.42 -6.77 45.61
N ASN A 249 28.05 -6.65 44.43
CA ASN A 249 29.51 -6.63 44.31
C ASN A 249 30.11 -5.20 44.38
N LYS A 250 29.30 -4.14 44.29
CA LYS A 250 29.77 -2.75 44.38
C LYS A 250 29.83 -2.18 45.80
N ASN A 251 29.27 -2.86 46.80
CA ASN A 251 29.27 -2.41 48.20
C ASN A 251 30.30 -3.13 49.11
N ALA A 252 31.27 -3.85 48.54
CA ALA A 252 32.39 -4.39 49.31
C ALA A 252 33.47 -3.31 49.55
N LYS A 253 33.66 -2.93 50.83
CA LYS A 253 34.71 -2.00 51.32
C LYS A 253 36.11 -2.32 50.77
N PRO A 254 36.98 -1.33 50.55
CA PRO A 254 38.39 -1.58 50.21
C PRO A 254 39.15 -2.14 51.42
N ALA A 255 39.88 -3.25 51.21
CA ALA A 255 40.70 -3.90 52.20
C ALA A 255 41.96 -3.07 52.53
N THR A 256 42.23 -2.92 53.83
CA THR A 256 43.39 -2.28 54.44
C THR A 256 44.65 -3.15 54.32
N ASN A 257 45.78 -2.56 53.94
CA ASN A 257 47.10 -3.20 53.92
C ASN A 257 47.57 -3.62 55.34
N PRO A 258 48.26 -4.76 55.51
CA PRO A 258 48.81 -5.18 56.80
C PRO A 258 50.20 -4.57 57.08
N PRO A 259 50.63 -4.54 58.36
CA PRO A 259 51.76 -3.73 58.81
C PRO A 259 53.12 -4.42 58.68
N THR A 260 54.13 -3.57 58.60
CA THR A 260 55.58 -3.78 58.68
C THR A 260 55.99 -4.59 59.92
N THR A 261 56.85 -5.59 59.74
CA THR A 261 57.67 -6.16 60.82
C THR A 261 59.14 -5.90 60.56
N SER A 262 59.79 -5.22 61.50
CA SER A 262 61.23 -5.08 61.62
C SER A 262 61.87 -6.39 62.09
N LYS A 263 62.95 -6.80 61.43
CA LYS A 263 64.26 -7.11 62.03
C LYS A 263 65.32 -7.12 60.95
#